data_AF-A0A523BCY6-F1
#
_entry.id   AF-A0A523BCY6-F1
#
_cell.length_a   1.000
_cell.length_b   1.000
_cell.length_c   1.000
_cell.angle_alpha   90.00
_cell.angle_beta   90.00
_cell.angle_gamma   90.00
#
_symmetry.space_group_name_H-M   'P 1'
#
loop_
_entity.id
_entity.type
_entity.pdbx_description
1 polymer ?
#
loop_
_entity_poly.entity_id
_entity_poly.type
_entity_poly.pdbx_seq_one_letter_code
_entity_poly.pdbx_strand_id
1 'polypeptide(L)'
;ARIIAHFIASRIMRGEKHRRVAFMAINRALSSGARGIEIKIAGKFGSQRAREERFRAGVIYRCGEDVMSHVDYAVEHILLPQGVMGVRVRLVKPIESMPDRVLIKEEKIAEILERIKAEKEKEEVEKVDHEENVSPEGNEQ
;
A
#
# COMPACT_ATOMS: atom_id res chain seq x y z
N ALA A 1 3.12 -0.70 -16.77
CA ALA A 1 1.70 -0.97 -17.12
C ALA A 1 1.44 -1.44 -18.58
N ARG A 2 2.10 -0.87 -19.60
CA ARG A 2 1.81 -1.16 -21.03
C ARG A 2 1.88 -2.64 -21.42
N ILE A 3 2.88 -3.38 -20.93
CA ILE A 3 3.04 -4.82 -21.21
C ILE A 3 1.84 -5.63 -20.70
N ILE A 4 1.29 -5.28 -19.53
CA ILE A 4 0.12 -5.96 -18.96
C ILE A 4 -1.13 -5.65 -19.77
N ALA A 5 -1.31 -4.39 -20.18
CA ALA A 5 -2.45 -4.00 -21.03
C ALA A 5 -2.42 -4.76 -22.37
N HIS A 6 -1.26 -4.83 -23.02
CA HIS A 6 -1.06 -5.60 -24.24
C HIS A 6 -1.29 -7.10 -24.02
N PHE A 7 -0.79 -7.68 -22.92
CA PHE A 7 -1.02 -9.08 -22.56
C PHE A 7 -2.52 -9.40 -22.46
N ILE A 8 -3.29 -8.55 -21.79
CA ILE A 8 -4.75 -8.71 -21.67
C ILE A 8 -5.40 -8.60 -23.06
N ALA A 9 -4.98 -7.62 -23.85
CA ALA A 9 -5.49 -7.40 -25.20
C ALA A 9 -5.29 -8.61 -26.11
N SER A 10 -4.06 -9.14 -26.19
CA SER A 10 -3.75 -10.30 -27.01
C SER A 10 -4.51 -11.56 -26.58
N ARG A 11 -4.72 -11.76 -25.27
CA ARG A 11 -5.43 -12.92 -24.72
C ARG A 11 -6.92 -12.89 -25.02
N ILE A 12 -7.53 -11.72 -24.89
CA ILE A 12 -8.93 -11.51 -25.24
C ILE A 12 -9.14 -11.66 -26.75
N MET A 13 -8.21 -11.15 -27.57
CA MET A 13 -8.27 -11.31 -29.04
C MET A 13 -8.22 -12.78 -29.47
N ARG A 14 -7.55 -13.65 -28.69
CA ARG A 14 -7.55 -15.10 -28.88
C ARG A 14 -8.85 -15.80 -28.44
N GLY A 15 -9.82 -15.06 -27.91
CA GLY A 15 -11.11 -15.60 -27.47
C GLY A 15 -11.16 -16.08 -26.01
N GLU A 16 -10.15 -15.78 -25.19
CA GLU A 16 -10.21 -16.09 -23.76
C GLU A 16 -11.23 -15.18 -23.04
N LYS A 17 -12.00 -15.75 -22.10
CA LYS A 17 -12.99 -14.99 -21.31
C LYS A 17 -12.30 -13.86 -20.52
N HIS A 18 -12.81 -12.63 -20.63
CA HIS A 18 -12.22 -11.41 -20.05
C HIS A 18 -11.96 -11.52 -18.54
N ARG A 19 -12.87 -12.14 -17.78
CA ARG A 19 -12.69 -12.36 -16.33
C ARG A 19 -11.47 -13.22 -16.02
N ARG A 20 -11.28 -14.33 -16.74
CA ARG A 20 -10.15 -15.25 -16.53
C ARG A 20 -8.83 -14.54 -16.80
N VAL A 21 -8.77 -13.81 -17.92
CA VAL A 21 -7.57 -13.05 -18.32
C VAL A 21 -7.25 -11.96 -17.29
N ALA A 22 -8.26 -11.25 -16.78
CA ALA A 22 -8.06 -10.21 -15.78
C ALA A 22 -7.46 -10.76 -14.48
N PHE A 23 -8.01 -11.85 -13.93
CA PHE A 23 -7.46 -12.48 -12.73
C PHE A 23 -6.05 -13.05 -12.96
N MET A 24 -5.80 -13.64 -14.12
CA MET A 24 -4.47 -14.11 -14.50
C MET A 24 -3.45 -12.96 -14.56
N ALA A 25 -3.85 -11.81 -15.12
CA ALA A 25 -3.00 -10.62 -15.18
C ALA A 25 -2.73 -10.01 -13.79
N ILE A 26 -3.73 -10.02 -12.90
CA ILE A 26 -3.57 -9.58 -11.51
C ILE A 26 -2.55 -10.45 -10.78
N ASN A 27 -2.72 -11.77 -10.82
CA ASN A 27 -1.80 -12.70 -10.17
C ASN A 27 -0.39 -12.52 -10.71
N ARG A 28 -0.23 -12.40 -12.04
CA ARG A 28 1.07 -12.16 -12.66
C ARG A 28 1.73 -10.86 -12.17
N ALA A 29 0.97 -9.78 -12.05
CA ALA A 29 1.48 -8.49 -11.58
C ALA A 29 1.88 -8.53 -10.10
N LEU A 30 1.06 -9.14 -9.25
CA LEU A 30 1.37 -9.29 -7.82
C LEU A 30 2.58 -10.21 -7.61
N SER A 31 2.67 -11.32 -8.34
CA SER A 31 3.85 -12.21 -8.31
C SER A 31 5.12 -11.52 -8.77
N SER A 32 5.03 -10.50 -9.63
CA SER A 32 6.17 -9.66 -10.03
C SER A 32 6.57 -8.60 -9.00
N GLY A 33 5.91 -8.56 -7.82
CA GLY A 33 6.21 -7.62 -6.75
C GLY A 33 5.46 -6.28 -6.85
N ALA A 34 4.45 -6.16 -7.71
CA ALA A 34 3.62 -4.95 -7.73
C ALA A 34 2.84 -4.81 -6.41
N ARG A 35 2.74 -3.59 -5.87
CA ARG A 35 2.01 -3.33 -4.61
C ARG A 35 0.49 -3.39 -4.81
N GLY A 36 0.04 -3.04 -6.00
CA GLY A 36 -1.37 -3.10 -6.37
C GLY A 36 -1.61 -2.87 -7.85
N ILE A 37 -2.77 -3.30 -8.31
CA ILE A 37 -3.19 -3.22 -9.71
C ILE A 37 -4.70 -2.99 -9.80
N GLU A 38 -5.10 -2.09 -10.70
CA GLU A 38 -6.49 -1.87 -11.10
C GLU A 38 -6.60 -2.06 -12.61
N ILE A 39 -7.41 -3.02 -13.03
CA ILE A 39 -7.73 -3.28 -14.43
C ILE A 39 -9.20 -2.93 -14.63
N LYS A 40 -9.48 -2.04 -15.58
CA LYS A 40 -10.84 -1.77 -16.05
C LYS A 40 -10.96 -2.24 -17.48
N ILE A 41 -11.93 -3.09 -17.75
CA ILE A 41 -12.26 -3.52 -19.10
C ILE A 41 -13.64 -2.93 -19.40
N ALA A 42 -13.75 -2.20 -20.50
CA ALA A 42 -14.98 -1.53 -20.90
C ALA A 42 -15.32 -1.87 -22.36
N GLY A 43 -16.52 -2.35 -22.61
CA GLY A 43 -16.99 -2.70 -23.94
C GLY A 43 -18.17 -3.66 -23.91
N LYS A 44 -18.40 -4.33 -25.05
CA LYS A 44 -19.46 -5.34 -25.19
C LYS A 44 -18.89 -6.73 -24.87
N PHE A 45 -19.24 -7.27 -23.71
CA PHE A 45 -18.76 -8.58 -23.25
C PHE A 45 -19.60 -9.78 -23.74
N GLY A 46 -20.72 -9.51 -24.43
CA GLY A 46 -21.66 -10.54 -24.91
C GLY A 46 -23.10 -10.05 -25.02
N SER A 47 -23.45 -8.96 -24.34
CA SER A 47 -24.72 -8.24 -24.54
C SER A 47 -24.57 -7.16 -25.61
N GLN A 48 -25.69 -6.74 -26.20
CA GLN A 48 -25.75 -5.57 -27.08
C GLN A 48 -25.37 -4.26 -26.36
N ARG A 49 -25.52 -4.21 -25.03
CA ARG A 49 -25.16 -3.05 -24.20
C ARG A 49 -23.71 -3.13 -23.74
N ALA A 50 -23.01 -1.99 -23.81
CA ALA A 50 -21.68 -1.85 -23.22
C ALA A 50 -21.75 -1.90 -21.68
N ARG A 51 -20.75 -2.53 -21.06
CA ARG A 51 -20.56 -2.57 -19.61
C ARG A 51 -19.10 -2.28 -19.28
N GLU A 52 -18.84 -1.89 -18.04
CA GLU A 52 -17.49 -1.79 -17.49
C GLU A 52 -17.36 -2.77 -16.33
N GLU A 53 -16.35 -3.64 -16.40
CA GLU A 53 -15.94 -4.49 -15.28
C GLU A 53 -14.62 -3.98 -14.72
N ARG A 54 -14.54 -3.84 -13.39
CA ARG A 54 -13.34 -3.37 -12.68
C ARG A 54 -12.81 -4.50 -11.81
N PHE A 55 -11.53 -4.80 -11.98
CA PHE A 55 -10.81 -5.80 -11.19
C PHE A 55 -9.69 -5.08 -10.45
N ARG A 56 -9.61 -5.27 -9.14
CA ARG A 56 -8.64 -4.59 -8.28
C ARG A 56 -8.03 -5.58 -7.30
N ALA A 57 -6.74 -5.43 -7.03
CA ALA A 57 -6.06 -6.12 -5.95
C ALA A 57 -4.91 -5.26 -5.42
N GLY A 58 -4.63 -5.35 -4.13
CA GLY A 58 -3.60 -4.55 -3.46
C GLY A 58 -4.00 -3.09 -3.24
N VAL A 59 -2.99 -2.25 -2.99
CA VAL A 59 -3.18 -0.82 -2.67
C VAL A 59 -3.13 0.02 -3.95
N ILE A 60 -4.06 0.95 -4.11
CA ILE A 60 -4.14 1.84 -5.29
C ILE A 60 -4.30 3.29 -4.83
N TYR A 61 -3.32 4.13 -5.15
CA TYR A 61 -3.39 5.58 -4.94
C TYR A 61 -4.25 6.25 -6.02
N ARG A 62 -5.08 7.21 -5.61
CA ARG A 62 -5.98 7.96 -6.50
C ARG A 62 -5.75 9.46 -6.55
N CYS A 63 -5.14 10.04 -5.52
CA CYS A 63 -4.92 11.48 -5.38
C CYS A 63 -3.47 11.78 -4.98
N GLY A 64 -3.07 13.04 -5.19
CA GLY A 64 -1.76 13.55 -4.79
C GLY A 64 -0.62 13.20 -5.76
N GLU A 65 0.59 13.58 -5.35
CA GLU A 65 1.83 13.35 -6.09
C GLU A 65 2.16 11.87 -6.24
N ASP A 66 1.74 11.03 -5.28
CA ASP A 66 1.96 9.59 -5.31
C ASP A 66 1.39 8.91 -6.55
N VAL A 67 0.32 9.47 -7.13
CA VAL A 67 -0.25 8.94 -8.37
C VAL A 67 0.68 9.18 -9.55
N MET A 68 1.31 10.36 -9.63
CA MET A 68 2.14 10.72 -10.76
C MET A 68 3.49 9.99 -10.72
N SER A 69 4.06 9.84 -9.53
CA SER A 69 5.36 9.21 -9.33
C SER A 69 5.30 7.67 -9.27
N HIS A 70 4.32 7.09 -8.56
CA HIS A 70 4.32 5.66 -8.24
C HIS A 70 3.33 4.81 -9.06
N VAL A 71 2.37 5.44 -9.75
CA VAL A 71 1.33 4.72 -10.50
C VAL A 71 1.58 4.84 -12.00
N ASP A 72 1.89 3.71 -12.64
CA ASP A 72 1.92 3.64 -14.10
C ASP A 72 0.50 3.46 -14.65
N TYR A 73 0.17 4.25 -15.66
CA TYR A 73 -1.07 4.16 -16.41
C TYR A 73 -0.85 3.63 -17.83
N ALA A 74 -1.74 2.77 -18.31
CA ALA A 74 -1.77 2.36 -19.71
C ALA A 74 -3.19 2.08 -20.17
N VAL A 75 -3.47 2.38 -21.45
CA VAL A 75 -4.72 2.09 -22.13
C VAL A 75 -4.39 1.36 -23.42
N GLU A 76 -5.12 0.27 -23.69
CA GLU A 76 -5.03 -0.46 -24.95
C GLU A 76 -6.45 -0.67 -25.50
N HIS A 77 -6.59 -0.59 -26.82
CA HIS A 77 -7.83 -0.85 -27.53
C HIS A 77 -7.75 -2.19 -28.26
N ILE A 78 -8.85 -2.95 -28.21
CA ILE A 78 -8.96 -4.27 -28.83
C ILE A 78 -10.07 -4.19 -29.87
N LEU A 79 -9.76 -4.57 -31.10
CA LEU A 79 -10.77 -4.74 -32.15
C LEU A 79 -11.31 -6.17 -32.09
N LEU A 80 -12.59 -6.32 -31.81
CA LEU A 80 -13.33 -7.58 -31.87
C LEU A 80 -14.43 -7.47 -32.94
N PRO A 81 -14.96 -8.60 -33.45
CA PRO A 81 -16.07 -8.57 -34.40
C PRO A 81 -17.33 -7.84 -33.88
N GLN A 82 -17.51 -7.78 -32.57
CA GLN A 82 -18.64 -7.10 -31.91
C GLN A 82 -18.42 -5.58 -31.74
N GLY A 83 -17.22 -5.08 -32.06
CA GLY A 83 -16.80 -3.68 -31.91
C GLY A 83 -15.48 -3.53 -31.14
N VAL A 84 -15.21 -2.32 -30.67
CA VAL A 84 -13.98 -1.99 -29.93
C VAL A 84 -14.20 -2.19 -28.42
N MET A 85 -13.24 -2.82 -27.76
CA MET A 85 -13.17 -2.94 -26.31
C MET A 85 -11.93 -2.23 -25.77
N GLY A 86 -12.05 -1.50 -24.68
CA GLY A 86 -10.95 -0.78 -24.03
C GLY A 86 -10.47 -1.49 -22.77
N VAL A 87 -9.16 -1.62 -22.62
CA VAL A 87 -8.50 -2.10 -21.40
C VAL A 87 -7.69 -0.95 -20.80
N ARG A 88 -8.00 -0.58 -19.55
CA ARG A 88 -7.26 0.43 -18.80
C ARG A 88 -6.59 -0.25 -17.61
N VAL A 89 -5.28 -0.06 -17.45
CA VAL A 89 -4.50 -0.63 -16.36
C VAL A 89 -3.84 0.49 -15.57
N ARG A 90 -4.02 0.47 -14.25
CA ARG A 90 -3.21 1.24 -13.29
C ARG A 90 -2.39 0.23 -12.50
N LEU A 91 -1.07 0.40 -12.50
CA LEU A 91 -0.14 -0.46 -11.79
C LEU A 91 0.64 0.37 -10.79
N VAL A 92 0.60 -0.02 -9.52
CA VAL A 92 1.43 0.59 -8.48
C VAL A 92 2.74 -0.16 -8.40
N LYS A 93 3.85 0.55 -8.61
CA LYS A 93 5.20 0.00 -8.51
C LYS A 93 5.47 -0.52 -7.08
N PRO A 94 6.41 -1.44 -6.88
CA PRO A 94 6.95 -1.70 -5.54
C PRO A 94 7.58 -0.41 -5.03
N ILE A 95 7.07 0.12 -3.91
CA ILE A 95 7.59 1.35 -3.28
C ILE A 95 8.34 0.94 -2.03
N GLU A 96 9.58 1.41 -1.90
CA GLU A 96 10.44 1.23 -0.71
C GLU A 96 9.97 2.12 0.46
N SER A 97 9.64 3.38 0.17
CA SER A 97 9.20 4.37 1.15
C SER A 97 7.89 5.01 0.73
N MET A 98 6.84 4.69 1.46
CA MET A 98 5.51 5.24 1.28
C MET A 98 5.37 6.42 2.23
N PRO A 99 4.76 7.55 1.82
CA PRO A 99 4.72 8.75 2.66
C PRO A 99 3.99 8.51 3.98
N ASP A 100 3.04 7.58 3.99
CA ASP A 100 2.24 7.22 5.16
C ASP A 100 2.91 6.15 6.04
N ARG A 101 3.96 5.48 5.55
CA ARG A 101 4.63 4.38 6.28
C ARG A 101 5.86 4.91 6.99
N VAL A 102 5.71 5.18 8.29
CA VAL A 102 6.84 5.48 9.17
C VAL A 102 7.68 4.23 9.36
N LEU A 103 8.96 4.30 8.98
CA LEU A 103 9.95 3.28 9.31
C LEU A 103 10.53 3.60 10.68
N ILE A 104 10.05 2.92 11.71
CA ILE A 104 10.60 3.04 13.06
C ILE A 104 11.86 2.16 13.10
N LYS A 105 13.03 2.79 13.26
CA LYS A 105 14.29 2.08 13.46
C LYS A 105 14.35 1.59 14.91
N GLU A 106 14.50 0.29 15.09
CA GLU A 106 14.53 -0.36 16.41
C GLU A 106 15.65 0.17 17.31
N GLU A 107 16.81 0.52 16.72
CA GLU A 107 17.95 1.14 17.40
C GLU A 107 17.56 2.41 18.17
N LYS A 108 16.66 3.23 17.60
CA LYS A 108 16.21 4.47 18.25
C LYS A 108 15.24 4.23 19.39
N ILE A 109 14.51 3.11 19.39
CA ILE A 109 13.62 2.75 20.49
C ILE A 109 14.45 2.36 21.72
N ALA A 110 15.55 1.61 21.52
CA ALA A 110 16.44 1.22 22.61
C ALA A 110 17.06 2.44 23.31
N GLU A 111 17.59 3.40 22.54
CA GLU A 111 18.16 4.65 23.10
C GLU A 111 17.10 5.47 23.86
N ILE A 112 15.87 5.55 23.36
CA ILE A 112 14.78 6.28 24.03
C ILE A 112 14.37 5.56 25.31
N LEU A 113 14.28 4.23 25.31
CA LEU A 113 13.96 3.44 26.50
C LEU A 113 15.05 3.54 27.57
N GLU A 114 16.33 3.57 27.19
CA GLU A 114 17.42 3.79 28.13
C GLU A 114 17.37 5.20 28.75
N ARG A 115 17.07 6.24 27.95
CA ARG A 115 16.86 7.59 28.48
C ARG A 115 15.68 7.68 29.46
N ILE A 116 14.54 7.06 29.12
CA ILE A 116 13.35 7.05 29.99
C ILE A 116 13.62 6.26 31.28
N LYS A 117 14.39 5.17 31.23
CA LYS A 117 14.81 4.44 32.44
C LYS A 117 15.74 5.28 33.32
N ALA A 118 16.69 5.99 32.72
CA ALA A 118 17.60 6.89 33.45
C ALA A 118 16.90 8.12 34.06
N GLU A 119 15.80 8.60 33.46
CA GLU A 119 14.96 9.66 34.04
C GLU A 119 14.07 9.14 35.16
N LYS A 120 13.55 7.91 35.05
CA LYS A 120 12.79 7.26 36.14
C LYS A 120 13.65 6.93 37.35
N GLU A 121 14.90 6.53 37.16
CA GLU A 121 15.85 6.35 38.27
C GLU A 121 16.15 7.69 38.98
N LYS A 122 16.10 8.83 38.27
CA LYS A 122 16.26 10.15 38.89
C LYS A 122 15.01 10.62 39.64
N GLU A 123 13.81 10.34 39.13
CA GLU A 123 12.55 10.60 39.84
C GLU A 123 12.35 9.68 41.06
N GLU A 124 12.89 8.45 41.04
CA GLU A 124 12.90 7.58 42.22
C GLU A 124 13.90 8.06 43.27
N VAL A 125 15.08 8.58 42.89
CA VAL A 125 16.04 9.17 43.84
C VAL A 125 15.50 10.46 44.47
N GLU A 126 14.83 11.34 43.70
CA GLU A 126 14.21 12.56 44.26
C GLU A 126 13.02 12.27 45.22
N LYS A 127 12.35 11.12 45.08
CA LYS A 127 11.30 10.70 46.03
C LYS A 127 11.87 10.10 47.30
N VAL A 128 13.02 9.41 47.23
CA VAL A 128 13.70 8.86 48.41
C VAL A 128 14.33 9.99 49.25
N ASP A 129 14.88 11.03 48.61
CA ASP A 129 15.44 12.21 49.30
C ASP A 129 14.37 13.07 50.02
N HIS A 130 13.10 12.99 49.62
CA HIS A 130 11.99 13.70 50.29
C HIS A 130 11.43 12.93 51.50
N GLU A 131 11.61 11.60 51.58
CA GLU A 131 11.19 10.80 52.73
C GLU A 131 12.26 10.73 53.84
N GLU A 132 13.56 10.81 53.52
CA GLU A 132 14.62 10.79 54.55
C GLU A 132 14.80 12.13 55.30
N ASN A 133 14.33 13.26 54.76
CA ASN A 133 14.48 14.58 55.40
C ASN A 133 13.35 14.96 56.40
N VAL A 134 12.43 14.05 56.76
CA VAL A 134 11.38 14.29 57.77
C VAL A 134 11.69 13.67 59.15
N SER A 135 12.84 13.04 59.34
CA SER A 135 13.28 12.63 60.69
C SER A 135 14.79 12.58 60.76
N PRO A 136 15.45 13.44 61.57
CA PRO A 136 15.54 13.18 63.02
C PRO A 136 15.61 14.44 63.92
N GLU A 137 15.70 14.19 65.24
CA GLU A 137 15.85 15.12 66.40
C GLU A 137 14.51 15.67 66.96
N GLY A 138 13.93 15.21 68.07
CA GLY A 138 14.50 14.70 69.32
C GLY A 138 14.65 15.84 70.33
N ASN A 139 13.71 16.03 71.27
CA ASN A 139 13.97 16.06 72.73
C ASN A 139 12.75 16.49 73.58
N GLU A 140 12.57 15.71 74.66
CA GLU A 140 12.39 16.14 76.06
C GLU A 140 11.43 17.30 76.39
N GLN A 141 10.30 16.99 77.02
CA GLN A 141 10.03 17.16 78.47
C GLN A 141 8.61 16.72 78.84
#